data_AF-A0A7W0UXU7-F1
#
_entry.id   AF-A0A7W0UXU7-F1
#
_cell.length_a   1.000
_cell.length_b   1.000
_cell.length_c   1.000
_cell.angle_alpha   90.00
_cell.angle_beta   90.00
_cell.angle_gamma   90.00
#
_symmetry.space_group_name_H-M   'P 1'
#
loop_
_entity.id
_entity.type
_entity.pdbx_description
1 polymer ?
#
loop_
_entity_poly.entity_id
_entity_poly.type
_entity_poly.pdbx_seq_one_letter_code
_entity_poly.pdbx_strand_id
1 'polypeptide(L)'
;MKTRDHLIIGSRGSRLALWQAEWVQQKLVAFHPHLMVHIEVIKTTGDRLKTAPLAIIGGRGVFTKELEEALLDERIDIAVHSLKDLPTTLPEKLAITAIIEREDARDALV
;
A
#
# COMPACT_ATOMS: atom_id res chain seq x y z
N MET A 1 -14.19 21.12 -0.64
CA MET A 1 -13.50 19.85 -0.29
C MET A 1 -13.40 19.83 1.23
N LYS A 2 -14.02 18.87 1.93
CA LYS A 2 -13.92 18.82 3.40
C LYS A 2 -12.47 18.53 3.75
N THR A 3 -11.82 19.42 4.49
CA THR A 3 -10.55 19.11 5.15
C THR A 3 -10.83 18.01 6.17
N ARG A 4 -10.33 16.79 5.88
CA ARG A 4 -10.27 15.73 6.87
C ARG A 4 -9.01 15.97 7.70
N ASP A 5 -9.18 16.10 9.01
CA ASP A 5 -8.05 16.22 9.95
C ASP A 5 -7.42 14.86 10.27
N HIS A 6 -8.00 13.77 9.73
CA HIS A 6 -7.55 12.40 9.89
C HIS A 6 -7.41 11.71 8.52
N LEU A 7 -6.37 10.90 8.38
CA LEU A 7 -6.12 10.07 7.20
C LEU A 7 -5.59 8.70 7.63
N ILE A 8 -6.16 7.64 7.06
CA ILE A 8 -5.78 6.25 7.33
C ILE A 8 -5.06 5.67 6.12
N ILE A 9 -3.80 5.26 6.33
CA ILE A 9 -2.97 4.57 5.35
C ILE A 9 -3.10 3.06 5.56
N GLY A 10 -3.59 2.34 4.55
CA GLY A 10 -3.47 0.88 4.51
C GLY A 10 -2.07 0.44 4.08
N SER A 11 -1.51 -0.52 4.79
CA SER A 11 -0.26 -1.17 4.45
C SER A 11 -0.28 -2.66 4.74
N ARG A 12 0.55 -3.42 4.01
CA ARG A 12 0.91 -4.79 4.40
C ARG A 12 1.76 -4.77 5.68
N GLY A 13 1.79 -5.91 6.38
CA GLY A 13 2.53 -6.07 7.64
C GLY A 13 4.00 -6.47 7.51
N SER A 14 4.56 -6.54 6.30
CA SER A 14 5.99 -6.83 6.13
C SER A 14 6.84 -5.63 6.58
N ARG A 15 8.08 -5.88 7.04
CA ARG A 15 8.98 -4.80 7.51
C ARG A 15 9.17 -3.71 6.47
N LEU A 16 9.34 -4.10 5.19
CA LEU A 16 9.51 -3.13 4.10
C LEU A 16 8.22 -2.35 3.82
N ALA A 17 7.06 -3.00 3.83
CA ALA A 17 5.79 -2.31 3.58
C ALA A 17 5.48 -1.28 4.67
N LEU A 18 5.70 -1.64 5.95
CA LEU A 18 5.55 -0.69 7.07
C LEU A 18 6.50 0.49 6.93
N TRP A 19 7.77 0.25 6.59
CA TRP A 19 8.72 1.33 6.34
C TRP A 19 8.26 2.27 5.21
N GLN A 20 7.71 1.73 4.10
CA GLN A 20 7.17 2.53 3.00
C GLN A 20 5.97 3.38 3.46
N ALA A 21 5.06 2.81 4.26
CA ALA A 21 3.91 3.52 4.80
C ALA A 21 4.31 4.61 5.81
N GLU A 22 5.26 4.33 6.68
CA GLU A 22 5.85 5.30 7.63
C GLU A 22 6.56 6.45 6.90
N TRP A 23 7.27 6.15 5.81
CA TRP A 23 7.90 7.19 4.98
C TRP A 23 6.84 8.13 4.38
N VAL A 24 5.76 7.57 3.82
CA VAL A 24 4.64 8.37 3.28
C VAL A 24 3.96 9.19 4.38
N GLN A 25 3.71 8.58 5.54
CA GLN A 25 3.17 9.25 6.72
C GLN A 25 4.02 10.48 7.11
N GLN A 26 5.34 10.31 7.20
CA GLN A 26 6.25 11.41 7.55
C GLN A 26 6.18 12.56 6.53
N LYS A 27 6.10 12.25 5.24
CA LYS A 27 5.95 13.29 4.20
C LYS A 27 4.61 14.02 4.32
N LEU A 28 3.52 13.29 4.52
CA LEU A 28 2.18 13.88 4.70
C LEU A 28 2.13 14.81 5.91
N VAL A 29 2.66 14.38 7.06
CA VAL A 29 2.72 15.21 8.28
C VAL A 29 3.62 16.43 8.08
N ALA A 30 4.73 16.30 7.36
CA ALA A 30 5.62 17.43 7.07
C ALA A 30 4.95 18.50 6.19
N PHE A 31 4.15 18.10 5.19
CA PHE A 31 3.40 19.04 4.34
C PHE A 31 2.10 19.54 4.98
N HIS A 32 1.51 18.75 5.89
CA HIS A 32 0.26 19.05 6.57
C HIS A 32 0.41 18.80 8.09
N PRO A 33 0.99 19.75 8.85
CA PRO A 33 1.29 19.55 10.28
C PRO A 33 0.09 19.26 11.18
N HIS A 34 -1.12 19.61 10.76
CA HIS A 34 -2.36 19.37 11.50
C HIS A 34 -3.04 18.04 11.13
N LEU A 35 -2.54 17.33 10.11
CA LEU A 35 -3.12 16.07 9.67
C LEU A 35 -2.69 14.93 10.60
N MET A 36 -3.65 14.26 11.22
CA MET A 36 -3.42 13.04 11.97
C MET A 36 -3.44 11.84 11.03
N VAL A 37 -2.30 11.18 10.89
CA VAL A 37 -2.14 10.04 9.96
C VAL A 37 -1.98 8.73 10.75
N HIS A 38 -2.86 7.76 10.52
CA HIS A 38 -2.79 6.42 11.11
C HIS A 38 -2.40 5.38 10.05
N ILE A 39 -1.67 4.33 10.44
CA ILE A 39 -1.35 3.21 9.56
C ILE A 39 -2.16 1.98 10.01
N GLU A 40 -3.08 1.52 9.17
CA GLU A 40 -3.82 0.28 9.35
C GLU A 40 -3.09 -0.87 8.66
N VAL A 41 -2.68 -1.87 9.44
CA VAL A 41 -2.01 -3.06 8.92
C VAL A 41 -3.04 -4.09 8.46
N ILE A 42 -3.07 -4.34 7.15
CA ILE A 42 -3.99 -5.27 6.52
C ILE A 42 -3.25 -6.56 6.16
N LYS A 43 -3.74 -7.69 6.69
CA LYS A 43 -3.18 -9.02 6.42
C LYS A 43 -3.69 -9.54 5.08
N THR A 44 -2.78 -9.67 4.11
CA THR A 44 -3.12 -10.20 2.79
C THR A 44 -3.09 -11.72 2.75
N THR A 45 -3.76 -12.32 1.78
CA THR A 45 -3.67 -13.77 1.50
C THR A 45 -2.24 -14.16 1.12
N GLY A 46 -1.52 -13.29 0.40
CA GLY A 46 -0.10 -13.48 0.11
C GLY A 46 0.80 -13.59 1.35
N ASP A 47 0.47 -12.88 2.44
CA ASP A 47 1.22 -12.99 3.70
C ASP A 47 0.99 -14.33 4.43
N ARG A 48 -0.13 -15.01 4.12
CA ARG A 48 -0.48 -16.32 4.70
C ARG A 48 0.19 -17.48 3.96
N LEU A 49 0.53 -17.31 2.68
CA LEU A 49 1.03 -18.36 1.78
C LEU A 49 2.55 -18.29 1.53
N LYS A 50 3.36 -17.99 2.57
CA LYS A 50 4.83 -17.84 2.45
C LYS A 50 5.59 -19.08 1.94
N THR A 51 4.97 -20.26 1.93
CA THR A 51 5.59 -21.54 1.59
C THR A 51 5.27 -22.05 0.17
N ALA A 52 4.33 -21.41 -0.54
CA ALA A 52 3.97 -21.82 -1.89
C ALA A 52 4.78 -21.00 -2.93
N PRO A 53 5.26 -21.62 -4.02
CA PRO A 53 5.88 -20.89 -5.13
C PRO A 53 4.96 -19.78 -5.66
N LEU A 54 5.50 -18.59 -5.91
CA LEU A 54 4.74 -17.45 -6.43
C LEU A 54 3.97 -17.78 -7.71
N ALA A 55 4.56 -18.65 -8.56
CA ALA A 55 3.94 -19.16 -9.78
C ALA A 55 2.66 -19.98 -9.54
N ILE A 56 2.55 -20.62 -8.37
CA ILE A 56 1.37 -21.41 -7.96
C ILE A 56 0.33 -20.50 -7.28
N ILE A 57 0.78 -19.47 -6.57
CA ILE A 57 -0.09 -18.47 -5.94
C ILE A 57 -0.77 -17.56 -7.00
N GLY A 58 -0.34 -17.63 -8.27
CA GLY A 58 -0.66 -16.80 -9.44
C GLY A 58 -2.14 -16.44 -9.73
N GLY A 59 -2.80 -15.79 -8.79
CA GLY A 59 -3.96 -14.95 -9.01
C GLY A 59 -3.52 -13.50 -9.12
N ARG A 60 -4.11 -12.76 -10.06
CA ARG A 60 -4.00 -11.29 -10.08
C ARG A 60 -4.43 -10.73 -8.72
N GLY A 61 -3.61 -9.89 -8.10
CA GLY A 61 -3.97 -9.15 -6.88
C GLY A 61 -3.73 -9.85 -5.54
N VAL A 62 -2.92 -10.91 -5.46
CA VAL A 62 -2.62 -11.65 -4.20
C VAL A 62 -2.14 -10.77 -3.04
N PHE A 63 -1.49 -9.64 -3.35
CA PHE A 63 -0.97 -8.69 -2.37
C PHE A 63 -1.76 -7.38 -2.30
N THR A 64 -2.77 -7.20 -3.15
CA THR A 64 -3.49 -5.92 -3.30
C THR A 64 -4.96 -6.05 -2.97
N LYS A 65 -5.57 -7.22 -3.15
CA LYS A 65 -7.01 -7.45 -2.99
C LYS A 65 -7.55 -6.97 -1.63
N GLU A 66 -6.94 -7.36 -0.51
CA GLU A 66 -7.46 -6.97 0.80
C GLU A 66 -7.31 -5.46 1.10
N LEU A 67 -6.33 -4.81 0.47
CA LEU A 67 -6.14 -3.36 0.53
C LEU A 67 -7.14 -2.63 -0.37
N GLU A 68 -7.40 -3.16 -1.56
CA GLU A 68 -8.43 -2.66 -2.48
C GLU A 68 -9.84 -2.75 -1.85
N GLU A 69 -10.16 -3.88 -1.22
CA GLU A 69 -11.40 -4.06 -0.45
C GLU A 69 -11.49 -3.04 0.69
N ALA A 70 -10.39 -2.79 1.40
CA ALA A 70 -10.35 -1.79 2.47
C ALA A 70 -10.59 -0.36 1.98
N LEU A 71 -10.09 -0.02 0.79
CA LEU A 71 -10.35 1.29 0.15
C LEU A 71 -11.81 1.41 -0.25
N LEU A 72 -12.38 0.37 -0.87
CA LEU A 72 -13.76 0.35 -1.32
C LEU A 72 -14.77 0.37 -0.16
N ASP A 73 -14.42 -0.23 0.97
CA ASP A 73 -15.21 -0.23 2.21
C ASP A 73 -15.00 1.05 3.05
N GLU A 74 -14.20 2.01 2.57
CA GLU A 74 -13.82 3.24 3.30
C GLU A 74 -13.18 2.99 4.68
N ARG A 75 -12.57 1.81 4.90
CA ARG A 75 -11.81 1.51 6.13
C ARG A 75 -10.46 2.23 6.15
N ILE A 76 -9.87 2.40 4.98
CA ILE A 76 -8.64 3.18 4.77
C ILE A 76 -8.89 4.25 3.70
N ASP A 77 -8.17 5.36 3.78
CA ASP A 77 -8.29 6.46 2.81
C ASP A 77 -7.34 6.29 1.62
N ILE A 78 -6.13 5.79 1.87
CA ILE A 78 -5.12 5.50 0.85
C ILE A 78 -4.42 4.17 1.14
N ALA A 79 -3.89 3.51 0.11
CA ALA A 79 -3.01 2.35 0.26
C ALA A 79 -1.61 2.66 -0.28
N VAL A 80 -0.58 2.22 0.43
CA VAL A 80 0.82 2.36 0.01
C VAL A 80 1.35 1.01 -0.46
N HIS A 81 1.92 1.00 -1.67
CA HIS A 81 2.44 -0.20 -2.32
C HIS A 81 3.82 0.04 -2.92
N SER A 82 4.61 -1.04 -3.00
CA SER A 82 5.67 -1.11 -4.01
C SER A 82 5.01 -1.19 -5.39
N LEU A 83 5.34 -0.25 -6.27
CA LEU A 83 4.68 -0.13 -7.59
C LEU A 83 4.74 -1.43 -8.41
N LYS A 84 5.82 -2.21 -8.28
CA LYS A 84 5.99 -3.49 -8.97
C LYS A 84 4.99 -4.59 -8.56
N ASP A 85 4.34 -4.42 -7.40
CA ASP A 85 3.39 -5.39 -6.86
C ASP A 85 1.94 -5.07 -7.27
N LEU A 86 1.69 -3.92 -7.91
CA LEU A 86 0.36 -3.52 -8.37
C LEU A 86 -0.01 -4.23 -9.69
N PRO A 87 -1.28 -4.63 -9.88
CA PRO A 87 -1.74 -5.17 -11.15
C PRO A 87 -1.72 -4.10 -12.25
N THR A 88 -1.54 -4.51 -13.50
CA THR A 88 -1.58 -3.61 -14.66
C THR A 88 -2.98 -3.07 -14.94
N THR A 89 -4.01 -3.72 -14.42
CA THR A 89 -5.41 -3.29 -14.48
C THR A 89 -5.90 -3.10 -13.05
N LEU A 90 -6.28 -1.88 -12.71
CA LEU A 90 -6.83 -1.55 -11.39
C LEU A 90 -8.34 -1.84 -11.37
N PRO A 91 -8.91 -2.17 -10.20
CA PRO A 91 -10.36 -2.27 -10.03
C PRO A 91 -11.06 -0.97 -10.42
N GLU A 92 -12.29 -1.08 -10.90
CA GLU A 92 -13.14 0.09 -11.10
C GLU A 92 -13.25 0.89 -9.79
N LYS A 93 -13.27 2.23 -9.90
CA LYS A 93 -13.31 3.19 -8.79
C LYS A 93 -12.00 3.38 -8.01
N LEU A 94 -10.96 2.60 -8.28
CA LEU A 94 -9.64 2.81 -7.70
C LEU A 94 -8.67 3.36 -8.76
N ALA A 95 -7.69 4.16 -8.30
CA ALA A 95 -6.68 4.74 -9.16
C ALA A 95 -5.37 4.90 -8.39
N ILE A 96 -4.24 4.86 -9.11
CA ILE A 96 -2.95 5.32 -8.59
C ILE A 96 -2.99 6.85 -8.62
N THR A 97 -3.11 7.48 -7.46
CA THR A 97 -3.22 8.94 -7.34
C THR A 97 -1.88 9.64 -7.17
N ALA A 98 -0.84 8.91 -6.79
CA ALA A 98 0.51 9.43 -6.60
C ALA A 98 1.57 8.37 -6.94
N ILE A 99 2.68 8.83 -7.50
CA ILE A 99 3.92 8.05 -7.66
C ILE A 99 5.03 8.89 -7.06
N ILE A 100 5.76 8.32 -6.10
CA ILE A 100 6.86 9.00 -5.40
C ILE A 100 8.14 8.97 -6.23
N GLU A 101 9.14 9.75 -5.83
CA GLU A 101 10.48 9.69 -6.41
C GLU A 101 11.03 8.27 -6.35
N ARG A 102 11.61 7.80 -7.45
CA ARG A 102 12.03 6.41 -7.61
C ARG A 102 13.42 6.22 -6.98
N GLU A 103 13.51 5.28 -6.07
CA GLU A 103 14.80 4.77 -5.56
C GLU A 103 15.57 4.00 -6.65
N ASP A 104 16.80 3.55 -6.33
CA ASP A 104 17.61 2.74 -7.24
C ASP A 104 16.82 1.52 -7.75
N ALA A 105 16.70 1.42 -9.08
CA ALA A 105 15.91 0.41 -9.77
C ALA A 105 16.70 -0.86 -10.12
N ARG A 106 17.99 -0.93 -9.76
CA ARG A 106 18.87 -2.06 -10.08
C ARG A 106 18.66 -3.24 -9.15
N ASP A 107 18.91 -4.44 -9.66
CA ASP A 107 19.03 -5.63 -8.83
C ASP A 107 20.37 -5.63 -8.06
N ALA A 108 20.42 -6.39 -6.96
CA ALA A 108 21.63 -6.58 -6.15
C ALA A 108 22.05 -8.06 -6.14
N LEU A 109 23.36 -8.32 -6.26
CA LEU A 109 23.94 -9.63 -5.97
C LEU A 109 24.13 -9.75 -4.45
N VAL A 110 23.56 -10.78 -3.84
CA VAL A 110 23.58 -11.03 -2.38
C VAL A 110 24.30 -12.33 -2.07
#